data_AF-A0A9X3MB68-F1
#
_entry.id   AF-A0A9X3MB68-F1
#
_cell.length_a   1.000
_cell.length_b   1.000
_cell.length_c   1.000
_cell.angle_alpha   90.00
_cell.angle_beta   90.00
_cell.angle_gamma   90.00
#
_symmetry.space_group_name_H-M   'P 1'
#
loop_
_entity.id
_entity.type
_entity.pdbx_description
1 polymer ?
#
loop_
_entity_poly.entity_id
_entity_poly.type
_entity_poly.pdbx_seq_one_letter_code
_entity_poly.pdbx_strand_id
1 'polypeptide(L)'
;MTMTTMPTRASRQIGARGMPAKRTLWRSAAVACVVVMVAIAVATVGKPFIDIPGVVDASAHARRSLDLQMFNGFNNPHPWWGPWTNTLGNVFLFMPLGACLVVMGQNSRRVRFGRGGTILLGMMLSLGIEIAQYIFSLGFSDVDDLVFNTLGASLGAFLVSRSSAKAQLRTVRVIGWLAALGLGALLVAVIAGIVV
;
A
#
# COMPACT_ATOMS: atom_id res chain seq x y z
N MET A 1 -19.78 -36.92 39.64
CA MET A 1 -18.93 -35.72 39.46
C MET A 1 -18.70 -35.55 37.96
N THR A 2 -19.54 -34.76 37.30
CA THR A 2 -19.59 -34.65 35.83
C THR A 2 -18.58 -33.60 35.39
N MET A 3 -17.45 -34.04 34.83
CA MET A 3 -16.43 -33.14 34.27
C MET A 3 -16.90 -32.60 32.91
N THR A 4 -17.40 -31.36 32.91
CA THR A 4 -17.69 -30.61 31.69
C THR A 4 -16.38 -30.10 31.10
N THR A 5 -15.84 -30.80 30.10
CA THR A 5 -14.66 -30.32 29.36
C THR A 5 -15.07 -29.14 28.48
N MET A 6 -14.66 -27.92 28.84
CA MET A 6 -14.77 -26.77 27.93
C MET A 6 -13.86 -27.00 26.72
N PRO A 7 -14.33 -26.77 25.48
CA PRO A 7 -13.47 -26.87 24.32
C PRO A 7 -12.49 -25.69 24.33
N THR A 8 -11.20 -26.00 24.33
CA THR A 8 -10.09 -25.05 24.25
C THR A 8 -10.23 -24.16 23.02
N ARG A 9 -9.92 -22.87 23.19
CA ARG A 9 -10.03 -21.78 22.19
C ARG A 9 -9.36 -22.07 20.84
N ALA A 10 -8.47 -23.07 20.77
CA ALA A 10 -7.82 -23.58 19.56
C ALA A 10 -8.79 -24.27 18.59
N SER A 11 -9.87 -24.90 19.06
CA SER A 11 -10.80 -25.66 18.21
C SER A 11 -11.72 -24.77 17.35
N ARG A 12 -11.87 -23.48 17.70
CA ARG A 12 -12.70 -22.52 16.94
C ARG A 12 -12.07 -22.00 15.66
N GLN A 13 -10.81 -22.33 15.37
CA GLN A 13 -10.08 -21.80 14.21
C GLN A 13 -9.99 -22.76 13.02
N ILE A 14 -10.31 -24.04 13.20
CA ILE A 14 -10.23 -25.02 12.11
C ILE A 14 -11.63 -25.17 11.52
N GLY A 15 -11.98 -24.23 10.64
CA GLY A 15 -13.17 -24.38 9.80
C GLY A 15 -13.06 -25.66 8.98
N ALA A 16 -14.16 -26.40 8.87
CA ALA A 16 -14.28 -27.60 8.04
C ALA A 16 -13.63 -27.35 6.66
N ARG A 17 -12.66 -28.21 6.28
CA ARG A 17 -11.78 -28.12 5.10
C ARG A 17 -10.52 -27.23 5.18
N GLY A 18 -9.82 -27.12 6.31
CA GLY A 18 -8.43 -26.58 6.35
C GLY A 18 -8.22 -25.18 5.75
N MET A 19 -9.30 -24.44 5.48
CA MET A 19 -9.29 -23.12 4.89
C MET A 19 -9.24 -22.09 6.01
N PRO A 20 -8.51 -20.97 5.81
CA PRO A 20 -8.49 -19.90 6.79
C PRO A 20 -9.90 -19.39 7.11
N ALA A 21 -10.20 -19.21 8.40
CA ALA A 21 -11.42 -18.54 8.80
C ALA A 21 -11.47 -17.11 8.22
N LYS A 22 -12.64 -16.65 7.74
CA LYS A 22 -12.83 -15.28 7.20
C LYS A 22 -12.30 -14.19 8.13
N ARG A 23 -12.43 -14.38 9.45
CA ARG A 23 -11.91 -13.46 10.46
C ARG A 23 -10.38 -13.35 10.44
N THR A 24 -9.68 -14.46 10.20
CA THR A 24 -8.21 -14.50 10.10
C THR A 24 -7.75 -13.80 8.83
N LEU A 25 -8.43 -14.03 7.70
CA LEU A 25 -8.18 -13.32 6.44
C LEU A 25 -8.35 -11.82 6.60
N TRP A 26 -9.51 -11.38 7.11
CA TRP A 26 -9.81 -9.98 7.33
C TRP A 26 -8.77 -9.30 8.24
N ARG A 27 -8.40 -9.94 9.36
CA ARG A 27 -7.38 -9.39 10.28
C ARG A 27 -6.01 -9.28 9.63
N SER A 28 -5.57 -10.31 8.93
CA SER A 28 -4.24 -10.31 8.29
C SER A 28 -4.19 -9.27 7.18
N ALA A 29 -5.27 -9.15 6.38
CA ALA A 29 -5.40 -8.14 5.35
C ALA A 29 -5.45 -6.71 5.94
N ALA A 30 -6.20 -6.49 7.02
CA ALA A 30 -6.27 -5.18 7.67
C ALA A 30 -4.92 -4.74 8.23
N VAL A 31 -4.18 -5.63 8.90
CA VAL A 31 -2.81 -5.34 9.38
C VAL A 31 -1.90 -5.02 8.19
N ALA A 32 -1.92 -5.83 7.14
CA ALA A 32 -1.11 -5.58 5.95
C ALA A 32 -1.49 -4.26 5.27
N CYS A 33 -2.78 -3.91 5.17
CA CYS A 33 -3.24 -2.60 4.68
C CYS A 33 -2.61 -1.46 5.48
N VAL A 34 -2.64 -1.53 6.81
CA VAL A 34 -2.07 -0.47 7.67
C VAL A 34 -0.57 -0.34 7.45
N VAL A 35 0.18 -1.45 7.45
CA VAL A 35 1.63 -1.41 7.23
C VAL A 35 1.96 -0.88 5.84
N VAL A 36 1.23 -1.30 4.81
CA VAL A 36 1.40 -0.79 3.44
C VAL A 36 1.05 0.70 3.37
N MET A 37 -0.04 1.16 3.98
CA MET A 37 -0.38 2.58 4.00
C MET A 37 0.70 3.44 4.68
N VAL A 38 1.33 2.94 5.74
CA VAL A 38 2.48 3.61 6.36
C VAL A 38 3.66 3.65 5.39
N ALA A 39 3.97 2.54 4.72
CA ALA A 39 5.03 2.51 3.71
C ALA A 39 4.76 3.48 2.54
N ILE A 40 3.51 3.56 2.07
CA ILE A 40 3.09 4.53 1.04
C ILE A 40 3.27 5.95 1.55
N ALA A 41 2.77 6.27 2.74
CA ALA A 41 2.90 7.62 3.31
C ALA A 41 4.37 8.05 3.45
N VAL A 42 5.24 7.14 3.91
CA VAL A 42 6.68 7.39 3.97
C VAL A 42 7.26 7.59 2.56
N ALA A 43 6.87 6.77 1.59
CA ALA A 43 7.39 6.85 0.23
C ALA A 43 6.88 8.08 -0.56
N THR A 44 5.71 8.62 -0.26
CA THR A 44 5.10 9.75 -0.99
C THR A 44 5.27 11.08 -0.26
N VAL A 45 4.83 11.13 0.99
CA VAL A 45 4.85 12.33 1.84
C VAL A 45 6.18 12.48 2.59
N GLY A 46 6.90 11.38 2.81
CA GLY A 46 8.20 11.40 3.50
C GLY A 46 9.35 11.94 2.65
N LYS A 47 9.21 12.06 1.32
CA LYS A 47 10.29 12.46 0.40
C LYS A 47 11.01 13.77 0.81
N PRO A 48 10.33 14.84 1.27
CA PRO A 48 10.99 16.08 1.69
C PRO A 48 11.78 15.96 3.02
N PHE A 49 11.65 14.85 3.73
CA PHE A 49 12.28 14.61 5.03
C PHE A 49 13.31 13.47 4.98
N ILE A 50 13.66 13.00 3.78
CA ILE A 50 14.56 11.87 3.56
C ILE A 50 15.62 12.33 2.58
N ASP A 51 16.82 12.58 3.09
CA ASP A 51 18.01 12.84 2.30
C ASP A 51 18.85 11.55 2.20
N ILE A 52 19.08 11.09 0.97
CA ILE A 52 19.92 9.92 0.70
C ILE A 52 21.07 10.40 -0.20
N PRO A 53 22.31 10.47 0.34
CA PRO A 53 23.46 10.98 -0.39
C PRO A 53 23.61 10.34 -1.78
N GLY A 54 23.50 11.17 -2.83
CA GLY A 54 23.65 10.75 -4.23
C GLY A 54 22.44 10.05 -4.86
N VAL A 55 21.30 9.95 -4.16
CA VAL A 55 20.09 9.27 -4.65
C VAL A 55 18.84 10.14 -4.52
N VAL A 56 18.59 10.73 -3.35
CA VAL A 56 17.38 11.53 -3.07
C VAL A 56 17.80 12.82 -2.39
N ASP A 57 17.45 13.96 -3.00
CA ASP A 57 17.65 15.28 -2.40
C ASP A 57 16.33 15.77 -1.80
N ALA A 58 16.27 15.82 -0.47
CA ALA A 58 15.10 16.26 0.29
C ALA A 58 14.66 17.70 -0.09
N SER A 59 15.65 18.57 -0.36
CA SER A 59 15.39 19.99 -0.66
C SER A 59 14.70 20.19 -2.02
N ALA A 60 14.90 19.28 -2.96
CA ALA A 60 14.24 19.29 -4.26
C ALA A 60 12.74 18.96 -4.18
N HIS A 61 12.25 18.44 -3.05
CA HIS A 61 10.88 18.00 -2.86
C HIS A 61 10.06 18.88 -1.89
N ALA A 62 10.68 19.82 -1.18
CA ALA A 62 10.00 20.78 -0.31
C ALA A 62 9.42 21.97 -1.10
N ARG A 63 8.58 21.71 -2.10
CA ARG A 63 7.94 22.74 -2.92
C ARG A 63 6.45 22.46 -3.09
N ARG A 64 5.66 23.53 -3.25
CA ARG A 64 4.22 23.45 -3.57
C ARG A 64 4.03 23.65 -5.06
N SER A 65 3.74 22.57 -5.77
CA SER A 65 3.45 22.59 -7.20
C SER A 65 2.30 21.64 -7.51
N LEU A 66 1.56 21.98 -8.56
CA LEU A 66 0.43 21.20 -9.07
C LEU A 66 0.61 21.05 -10.58
N ASP A 67 0.76 19.82 -11.04
CA ASP A 67 0.77 19.44 -12.45
C ASP A 67 -0.51 18.69 -12.79
N LEU A 68 -1.31 19.28 -13.67
CA LEU A 68 -2.57 18.69 -14.15
C LEU A 68 -2.46 18.23 -15.61
N GLN A 69 -1.30 18.40 -16.24
CA GLN A 69 -1.08 17.96 -17.60
C GLN A 69 -0.61 16.51 -17.59
N MET A 70 -1.48 15.62 -18.08
CA MET A 70 -1.11 14.20 -18.20
C MET A 70 0.14 14.03 -19.07
N PHE A 71 1.02 13.16 -18.59
CA PHE A 71 2.30 12.79 -19.20
C PHE A 71 3.29 13.95 -19.36
N ASN A 72 3.13 15.04 -18.60
CA ASN A 72 4.03 16.18 -18.72
C ASN A 72 5.49 15.81 -18.42
N GLY A 73 5.71 14.89 -17.47
CA GLY A 73 7.06 14.37 -17.17
C GLY A 73 7.76 13.74 -18.37
N PHE A 74 7.03 13.26 -19.37
CA PHE A 74 7.59 12.65 -20.58
C PHE A 74 8.01 13.68 -21.64
N ASN A 75 7.78 14.97 -21.43
CA ASN A 75 8.22 16.04 -22.32
C ASN A 75 9.67 16.41 -22.02
N ASN A 76 10.60 16.13 -22.94
CA ASN A 76 12.04 16.37 -22.80
C ASN A 76 12.65 15.85 -21.47
N PRO A 77 12.47 14.56 -21.15
CA PRO A 77 12.86 14.02 -19.85
C PRO A 77 14.38 13.93 -19.73
N HIS A 78 14.93 14.57 -18.70
CA HIS A 78 16.34 14.44 -18.34
C HIS A 78 16.45 14.12 -16.84
N PRO A 79 16.85 12.89 -16.48
CA PRO A 79 17.18 11.76 -17.37
C PRO A 79 15.94 11.13 -18.03
N TRP A 80 16.12 10.50 -19.20
CA TRP A 80 15.03 9.91 -20.00
C TRP A 80 14.23 8.81 -19.27
N TRP A 81 14.82 8.17 -18.28
CA TRP A 81 14.20 7.11 -17.49
C TRP A 81 13.39 7.62 -16.30
N GLY A 82 13.52 8.89 -15.90
CA GLY A 82 12.85 9.47 -14.74
C GLY A 82 11.33 9.27 -14.74
N PRO A 83 10.61 9.64 -15.82
CA PRO A 83 9.15 9.50 -15.88
C PRO A 83 8.67 8.05 -15.82
N TRP A 84 9.45 7.12 -16.39
CA TRP A 84 9.17 5.69 -16.31
C TRP A 84 9.28 5.19 -14.88
N THR A 85 10.32 5.61 -14.15
CA THR A 85 10.49 5.25 -12.74
C THR A 85 9.38 5.82 -11.86
N ASN A 86 8.92 7.04 -12.12
CA ASN A 86 7.79 7.63 -11.38
C ASN A 86 6.49 6.86 -11.64
N THR A 87 6.13 6.73 -12.91
CA THR A 87 4.92 6.04 -13.38
C THR A 87 4.84 4.60 -12.86
N LEU A 88 5.89 3.79 -13.10
CA LEU A 88 5.91 2.40 -12.65
C LEU A 88 6.04 2.28 -11.12
N GLY A 89 6.79 3.19 -10.50
CA GLY A 89 6.90 3.28 -9.04
C GLY A 89 5.53 3.43 -8.38
N ASN A 90 4.70 4.34 -8.88
CA ASN A 90 3.34 4.56 -8.40
C ASN A 90 2.42 3.34 -8.57
N VAL A 91 2.47 2.69 -9.74
CA VAL A 91 1.76 1.41 -9.96
C VAL A 91 2.19 0.36 -8.94
N PHE A 92 3.49 0.13 -8.76
CA PHE A 92 4.00 -0.89 -7.85
C PHE A 92 3.78 -0.54 -6.37
N LEU A 93 3.72 0.75 -6.04
CA LEU A 93 3.47 1.24 -4.69
C LEU A 93 2.03 0.96 -4.25
N PHE A 94 1.05 1.14 -5.13
CA PHE A 94 -0.37 0.90 -4.82
C PHE A 94 -0.86 -0.51 -5.10
N MET A 95 -0.15 -1.31 -5.90
CA MET A 95 -0.47 -2.72 -6.14
C MET A 95 -0.63 -3.56 -4.85
N PRO A 96 0.30 -3.54 -3.88
CA PRO A 96 0.14 -4.27 -2.63
C PRO A 96 -1.05 -3.77 -1.81
N LEU A 97 -1.35 -2.47 -1.84
CA LEU A 97 -2.51 -1.89 -1.17
C LEU A 97 -3.82 -2.44 -1.75
N GLY A 98 -3.96 -2.45 -3.09
CA GLY A 98 -5.12 -3.00 -3.78
C GLY A 98 -5.35 -4.48 -3.46
N ALA A 99 -4.28 -5.27 -3.42
CA ALA A 99 -4.33 -6.68 -3.03
C ALA A 99 -4.83 -6.86 -1.58
N CYS A 100 -4.36 -6.05 -0.64
CA CYS A 100 -4.78 -6.14 0.76
C CYS A 100 -6.22 -5.66 0.95
N LEU A 101 -6.60 -4.54 0.31
CA LEU A 101 -7.95 -3.96 0.39
C LEU A 101 -9.02 -4.91 -0.16
N VAL A 102 -8.78 -5.58 -1.30
CA VAL A 102 -9.78 -6.49 -1.86
C VAL A 102 -10.02 -7.71 -0.96
N VAL A 103 -8.95 -8.25 -0.36
CA VAL A 103 -9.07 -9.36 0.60
C VAL A 103 -9.78 -8.90 1.87
N MET A 104 -9.47 -7.69 2.36
CA MET A 104 -10.15 -7.11 3.51
C MET A 104 -11.65 -6.92 3.22
N GLY A 105 -12.01 -6.32 2.08
CA GLY A 105 -13.40 -6.05 1.68
C GLY A 105 -14.23 -7.32 1.50
N GLN A 106 -13.69 -8.34 0.80
CA GLN A 106 -14.38 -9.61 0.55
C GLN A 106 -14.63 -10.43 1.84
N ASN A 107 -13.77 -10.28 2.84
CA ASN A 107 -13.80 -11.08 4.07
C ASN A 107 -14.36 -10.35 5.30
N SER A 108 -14.77 -9.09 5.12
CA SER A 108 -15.38 -8.27 6.18
C SER A 108 -16.80 -8.73 6.53
N ARG A 109 -17.15 -8.58 7.81
CA ARG A 109 -18.51 -8.84 8.33
C ARG A 109 -19.38 -7.59 8.39
N ARG A 110 -18.78 -6.39 8.47
CA ARG A 110 -19.50 -5.12 8.62
C ARG A 110 -19.69 -4.41 7.29
N VAL A 111 -18.59 -4.13 6.61
CA VAL A 111 -18.58 -3.42 5.32
C VAL A 111 -17.95 -4.31 4.27
N ARG A 112 -18.74 -4.81 3.32
CA ARG A 112 -18.25 -5.68 2.23
C ARG A 112 -18.14 -4.89 0.94
N PHE A 113 -17.01 -5.04 0.28
CA PHE A 113 -16.77 -4.52 -1.05
C PHE A 113 -15.85 -5.45 -1.83
N GLY A 114 -15.96 -5.39 -3.16
CA GLY A 114 -15.12 -6.17 -4.08
C GLY A 114 -14.08 -5.31 -4.79
N ARG A 115 -13.78 -5.65 -6.03
CA ARG A 115 -12.83 -4.92 -6.88
C ARG A 115 -13.21 -3.45 -7.05
N GLY A 116 -14.45 -3.14 -7.43
CA GLY A 116 -14.89 -1.75 -7.65
C GLY A 116 -14.70 -0.86 -6.43
N GLY A 117 -15.10 -1.32 -5.24
CA GLY A 117 -14.87 -0.57 -3.99
C GLY A 117 -13.39 -0.46 -3.63
N THR A 118 -12.57 -1.46 -3.98
CA THR A 118 -11.11 -1.38 -3.79
C THR A 118 -10.48 -0.32 -4.69
N ILE A 119 -10.90 -0.26 -5.95
CA ILE A 119 -10.42 0.73 -6.93
C ILE A 119 -10.80 2.14 -6.47
N LEU A 120 -12.06 2.33 -6.06
CA LEU A 120 -12.53 3.62 -5.53
C LEU A 120 -11.74 4.04 -4.29
N LEU A 121 -11.53 3.13 -3.33
CA LEU A 121 -10.74 3.42 -2.13
C LEU A 121 -9.29 3.75 -2.48
N GLY A 122 -8.67 3.02 -3.41
CA GLY A 122 -7.31 3.31 -3.89
C GLY A 122 -7.21 4.69 -4.53
N MET A 123 -8.16 5.04 -5.41
CA MET A 123 -8.24 6.36 -6.04
C MET A 123 -8.44 7.48 -5.01
N MET A 124 -9.35 7.31 -4.04
CA MET A 124 -9.59 8.30 -2.99
C MET A 124 -8.38 8.48 -2.07
N LEU A 125 -7.67 7.39 -1.74
CA LEU A 125 -6.43 7.46 -0.96
C LEU A 125 -5.33 8.17 -1.72
N SER A 126 -5.16 7.88 -3.02
CA SER A 126 -4.20 8.58 -3.86
C SER A 126 -4.53 10.07 -3.96
N LEU A 127 -5.79 10.42 -4.23
CA LEU A 127 -6.23 11.81 -4.27
C LEU A 127 -5.99 12.52 -2.94
N GLY A 128 -6.22 11.84 -1.81
CA GLY A 128 -5.93 12.38 -0.48
C GLY A 128 -4.44 12.66 -0.26
N ILE A 129 -3.55 11.80 -0.79
CA ILE A 129 -2.09 11.99 -0.75
C ILE A 129 -1.70 13.22 -1.60
N GLU A 130 -2.18 13.32 -2.83
CA GLU A 130 -1.95 14.45 -3.73
C GLU A 130 -2.38 15.78 -3.09
N ILE A 131 -3.60 15.81 -2.53
CA ILE A 131 -4.13 16.97 -1.81
C ILE A 131 -3.25 17.33 -0.60
N ALA A 132 -2.82 16.33 0.18
CA ALA A 132 -1.95 16.56 1.33
C ALA A 132 -0.59 17.12 0.89
N GLN A 133 0.01 16.57 -0.18
CA GLN A 133 1.27 17.06 -0.70
C GLN A 133 1.18 18.53 -1.13
N TYR A 134 0.10 18.90 -1.81
CA TYR A 134 -0.14 20.30 -2.20
C TYR A 134 -0.36 21.22 -0.99
N ILE A 135 -1.27 20.86 -0.08
CA ILE A 135 -1.63 21.70 1.09
C ILE A 135 -0.41 21.93 2.00
N PHE A 136 0.35 20.87 2.29
CA PHE A 136 1.48 20.93 3.21
C PHE A 136 2.82 21.25 2.53
N SER A 137 2.82 21.55 1.22
CA SER A 137 4.02 21.90 0.44
C SER A 137 5.09 20.80 0.44
N LEU A 138 4.65 19.54 0.36
CA LEU A 138 5.49 18.34 0.47
C LEU A 138 5.92 17.78 -0.89
N GLY A 139 5.68 18.49 -1.99
CA GLY A 139 6.14 18.09 -3.32
C GLY A 139 5.23 18.47 -4.47
N PHE A 140 5.46 17.76 -5.57
CA PHE A 140 4.71 17.84 -6.82
C PHE A 140 3.44 17.04 -6.65
N SER A 141 2.30 17.73 -6.60
CA SER A 141 1.06 17.04 -6.86
C SER A 141 0.90 16.86 -8.36
N ASP A 142 0.64 15.63 -8.80
CA ASP A 142 0.65 15.22 -10.20
C ASP A 142 -0.59 14.36 -10.53
N VAL A 143 -1.30 14.72 -11.59
CA VAL A 143 -2.45 13.94 -12.08
C VAL A 143 -2.03 12.55 -12.56
N ASP A 144 -0.80 12.38 -13.05
CA ASP A 144 -0.27 11.08 -13.47
C ASP A 144 -0.16 10.14 -12.26
N ASP A 145 0.29 10.64 -11.11
CA ASP A 145 0.41 9.87 -9.86
C ASP A 145 -0.96 9.33 -9.43
N LEU A 146 -2.02 10.16 -9.48
CA LEU A 146 -3.39 9.73 -9.20
C LEU A 146 -3.84 8.58 -10.10
N VAL A 147 -3.58 8.68 -11.41
CA VAL A 147 -3.97 7.65 -12.38
C VAL A 147 -3.18 6.36 -12.14
N PHE A 148 -1.86 6.45 -12.04
CA PHE A 148 -1.00 5.26 -11.92
C PHE A 148 -1.12 4.56 -10.58
N ASN A 149 -1.34 5.29 -9.48
CA ASN A 149 -1.69 4.70 -8.19
C ASN A 149 -3.04 3.96 -8.28
N THR A 150 -4.03 4.55 -8.94
CA THR A 150 -5.34 3.90 -9.16
C THR A 150 -5.21 2.64 -10.02
N LEU A 151 -4.37 2.67 -11.06
CA LEU A 151 -4.03 1.49 -11.87
C LEU A 151 -3.33 0.41 -11.03
N GLY A 152 -2.37 0.78 -10.18
CA GLY A 152 -1.73 -0.11 -9.23
C GLY A 152 -2.72 -0.83 -8.33
N ALA A 153 -3.57 -0.06 -7.64
CA ALA A 153 -4.62 -0.61 -6.77
C ALA A 153 -5.57 -1.54 -7.52
N SER A 154 -5.91 -1.19 -8.77
CA SER A 154 -6.70 -2.04 -9.66
C SER A 154 -6.01 -3.38 -9.90
N LEU A 155 -4.77 -3.36 -10.41
CA LEU A 155 -4.00 -4.58 -10.71
C LEU A 155 -3.89 -5.50 -9.50
N GLY A 156 -3.52 -4.96 -8.33
CA GLY A 156 -3.45 -5.73 -7.09
C GLY A 156 -4.78 -6.39 -6.71
N ALA A 157 -5.88 -5.65 -6.86
CA ALA A 157 -7.22 -6.19 -6.60
C ALA A 157 -7.59 -7.31 -7.57
N PHE A 158 -7.33 -7.16 -8.88
CA PHE A 158 -7.65 -8.17 -9.88
C PHE A 158 -6.84 -9.47 -9.65
N LEU A 159 -5.54 -9.36 -9.37
CA LEU A 159 -4.65 -10.50 -9.16
C LEU A 159 -5.08 -11.41 -8.00
N VAL A 160 -5.63 -10.84 -6.93
CA VAL A 160 -5.90 -11.57 -5.67
C VAL A 160 -7.39 -11.88 -5.46
N SER A 161 -8.29 -11.11 -6.06
CA SER A 161 -9.75 -11.19 -5.79
C SER A 161 -10.39 -12.55 -6.06
N ARG A 162 -9.83 -13.35 -6.97
CA ARG A 162 -10.35 -14.68 -7.34
C ARG A 162 -9.49 -15.84 -6.86
N SER A 163 -8.41 -15.56 -6.14
CA SER A 163 -7.52 -16.59 -5.59
C SER A 163 -8.18 -17.33 -4.43
N SER A 164 -7.71 -18.54 -4.14
CA SER A 164 -8.20 -19.31 -2.99
C SER A 164 -7.94 -18.59 -1.66
N ALA A 165 -8.75 -18.86 -0.64
CA ALA A 165 -8.58 -18.30 0.71
C ALA A 165 -7.17 -18.52 1.28
N LYS A 166 -6.54 -19.66 0.98
CA LYS A 166 -5.16 -19.97 1.39
C LYS A 166 -4.14 -19.09 0.65
N ALA A 167 -4.32 -18.88 -0.65
CA ALA A 167 -3.47 -18.01 -1.46
C ALA A 167 -3.62 -16.55 -1.01
N GLN A 168 -4.86 -16.05 -0.83
CA GLN A 168 -5.12 -14.71 -0.31
C GLN A 168 -4.41 -14.46 1.03
N LEU A 169 -4.52 -15.40 1.99
CA LEU A 169 -3.87 -15.29 3.29
C LEU A 169 -2.34 -15.24 3.15
N ARG A 170 -1.76 -16.09 2.29
CA ARG A 170 -0.32 -16.09 2.04
C ARG A 170 0.11 -14.75 1.46
N THR A 171 -0.57 -14.27 0.42
CA THR A 171 -0.25 -13.02 -0.27
C THR A 171 -0.26 -11.82 0.67
N VAL A 172 -1.34 -11.62 1.45
CA VAL A 172 -1.41 -10.45 2.36
C VAL A 172 -0.36 -10.51 3.48
N ARG A 173 -0.02 -11.72 3.95
CA ARG A 173 1.06 -11.89 4.94
C ARG A 173 2.43 -11.57 4.36
N VAL A 174 2.72 -12.06 3.15
CA VAL A 174 3.98 -11.77 2.45
C VAL A 174 4.09 -10.27 2.19
N ILE A 175 3.06 -9.64 1.65
CA ILE A 175 3.02 -8.18 1.45
C ILE A 175 3.28 -7.44 2.77
N GLY A 176 2.56 -7.80 3.84
CA GLY A 176 2.72 -7.15 5.14
C GLY A 176 4.13 -7.30 5.71
N TRP A 177 4.74 -8.49 5.59
CA TRP A 177 6.12 -8.72 6.03
C TRP A 177 7.14 -7.95 5.19
N LEU A 178 7.02 -7.96 3.87
CA LEU A 178 7.93 -7.22 3.00
C LEU A 178 7.86 -5.70 3.26
N ALA A 179 6.66 -5.16 3.41
CA ALA A 179 6.48 -3.75 3.75
C ALA A 179 7.05 -3.41 5.15
N ALA A 180 6.83 -4.27 6.15
CA ALA A 180 7.40 -4.09 7.48
C ALA A 180 8.93 -4.17 7.50
N LEU A 181 9.51 -5.10 6.73
CA LEU A 181 10.96 -5.22 6.58
C LEU A 181 11.56 -3.99 5.89
N GLY A 182 10.91 -3.48 4.83
CA GLY A 182 11.33 -2.25 4.15
C GLY A 182 11.32 -1.04 5.09
N LEU A 183 10.22 -0.85 5.85
CA LEU A 183 10.12 0.20 6.86
C LEU A 183 11.16 0.05 7.98
N GLY A 184 11.41 -1.18 8.46
CA GLY A 184 12.42 -1.46 9.46
C GLY A 184 13.84 -1.19 8.97
N ALA A 185 14.15 -1.56 7.74
CA ALA A 185 15.45 -1.27 7.11
C ALA A 185 15.67 0.24 6.97
N LEU A 186 14.64 0.99 6.54
CA LEU A 186 14.70 2.45 6.49
C LEU A 186 14.94 3.05 7.87
N LEU A 187 14.20 2.61 8.89
CA LEU A 187 14.38 3.08 10.26
C LEU A 187 15.81 2.83 10.78
N VAL A 188 16.37 1.65 10.51
CA VAL A 188 17.77 1.33 10.86
C VAL A 188 18.73 2.28 10.13
N ALA A 189 18.50 2.55 8.85
CA ALA A 189 19.33 3.48 8.08
C ALA A 189 19.27 4.92 8.64
N VAL A 190 18.10 5.37 9.09
CA VAL A 190 17.92 6.66 9.77
C VAL A 190 18.68 6.70 11.10
N ILE A 191 18.51 5.68 11.95
CA ILE A 191 19.22 5.60 13.25
C ILE A 191 20.74 5.53 13.06
N ALA A 192 21.20 4.86 12.01
CA ALA A 192 22.62 4.78 11.66
C ALA A 192 23.18 6.08 11.04
N GLY A 193 22.34 7.09 10.80
CA GLY A 193 22.75 8.36 10.16
C GLY A 193 23.09 8.22 8.67
N ILE A 194 22.68 7.13 8.02
CA ILE A 194 22.84 6.92 6.57
C ILE A 194 21.80 7.74 5.80
N VAL A 195 20.61 7.88 6.39
CA VAL A 195 19.49 8.67 5.87
C VAL A 195 19.18 9.74 6.92
N VAL A 196 19.07 10.99 6.51
CA VAL A 196 18.82 12.14 7.40
C VAL A 196 17.51 12.82 7.05
#